data_AF-E4YBG4-F1
#
_entry.id   AF-E4YBG4-F1
#
_cell.length_a   1.000
_cell.length_b   1.000
_cell.length_c   1.000
_cell.angle_alpha   90.00
_cell.angle_beta   90.00
_cell.angle_gamma   90.00
#
_symmetry.space_group_name_H-M   'P 1'
#
loop_
_entity.id
_entity.type
_entity.pdbx_description
1 polymer ?
#
loop_
_entity_poly.entity_id
_entity_poly.type
_entity_poly.pdbx_seq_one_letter_code
_entity_poly.pdbx_strand_id
1 'polypeptide(L)'
;MIKEVIFWKTERKRFWPKFAARPYDSDSFTDLQAHLTNIAISEERVQPWFTDFIKLFEDDTGYDWEQDVQNPTSRAIKECLTAAASCDFSAGKIKQLQNSRALYGVDIMLEESDNGIAPKILEFNFNCDCSRVAQIVPDFYDEMIDFIYRDNWDRLPHIDISD
;
A
#
# COMPACT_ATOMS: atom_id res chain seq x y z
N MET A 1 18.08 -13.82 1.21
CA MET A 1 16.83 -13.92 0.45
C MET A 1 15.71 -13.57 1.42
N ILE A 2 14.94 -12.51 1.16
CA ILE A 2 13.69 -12.24 1.90
C ILE A 2 12.81 -13.45 1.68
N LYS A 3 12.29 -14.03 2.76
CA LYS A 3 11.56 -15.29 2.69
C LYS A 3 10.08 -15.02 2.52
N GLU A 4 9.51 -14.14 3.32
CA GLU A 4 8.11 -13.72 3.14
C GLU A 4 7.99 -12.20 3.10
N VAL A 5 7.09 -11.73 2.23
CA VAL A 5 6.50 -10.40 2.31
C VAL A 5 5.03 -10.62 2.59
N ILE A 6 4.59 -10.20 3.77
CA ILE A 6 3.18 -10.27 4.11
C ILE A 6 2.50 -9.07 3.48
N PHE A 7 1.90 -9.30 2.32
CA PHE A 7 0.77 -8.50 1.91
C PHE A 7 -0.41 -8.94 2.73
N TRP A 8 -1.13 -7.99 3.28
CA TRP A 8 -2.49 -8.19 3.76
C TRP A 8 -3.35 -8.76 2.62
N LYS A 9 -3.30 -10.08 2.43
CA LYS A 9 -4.00 -10.79 1.38
C LYS A 9 -5.45 -11.03 1.84
N THR A 10 -6.28 -10.04 1.58
CA THR A 10 -7.62 -10.23 0.99
C THR A 10 -8.62 -11.14 1.71
N GLU A 11 -8.90 -10.88 2.98
CA GLU A 11 -10.31 -10.88 3.42
C GLU A 11 -10.76 -9.51 3.94
N ARG A 12 -9.80 -8.62 4.25
CA ARG A 12 -10.08 -7.24 4.64
C ARG A 12 -9.13 -6.33 3.86
N LYS A 13 -9.64 -5.76 2.77
CA LYS A 13 -8.98 -4.80 1.84
C LYS A 13 -8.60 -3.50 2.57
N ARG A 14 -7.79 -3.54 3.63
CA ARG A 14 -7.56 -2.40 4.52
C ARG A 14 -6.45 -1.50 3.97
N PHE A 15 -6.84 -0.46 3.25
CA PHE A 15 -5.96 0.62 2.83
C PHE A 15 -6.60 1.97 3.17
N TRP A 16 -5.87 3.06 2.96
CA TRP A 16 -6.36 4.40 3.19
C TRP A 16 -6.36 5.19 1.88
N PRO A 17 -7.53 5.44 1.27
CA PRO A 17 -7.64 6.38 0.16
C PRO A 17 -7.12 7.75 0.61
N LYS A 18 -6.26 8.37 -0.20
CA LYS A 18 -5.72 9.72 0.04
C LYS A 18 -6.11 10.63 -1.13
N PHE A 19 -7.13 11.45 -0.95
CA PHE A 19 -7.55 12.42 -1.96
C PHE A 19 -6.85 13.78 -1.83
N ALA A 20 -6.72 14.45 -2.97
CA ALA A 20 -6.36 15.87 -3.04
C ALA A 20 -7.46 16.72 -2.37
N ALA A 21 -7.11 17.88 -1.83
CA ALA A 21 -8.09 18.78 -1.21
C ALA A 21 -8.90 19.56 -2.25
N ARG A 22 -8.38 19.66 -3.48
CA ARG A 22 -9.01 20.35 -4.61
C ARG A 22 -9.04 19.43 -5.83
N PRO A 23 -9.94 19.70 -6.79
CA PRO A 23 -9.90 19.03 -8.10
C PRO A 23 -8.53 19.18 -8.75
N TYR A 24 -8.12 18.14 -9.48
CA TYR A 24 -6.90 18.16 -10.27
C TYR A 24 -6.96 19.26 -11.34
N ASP A 25 -5.85 19.98 -11.54
CA ASP A 25 -5.76 21.08 -12.50
C ASP A 25 -4.43 21.01 -13.27
N SER A 26 -4.49 20.61 -14.54
CA SER A 26 -3.32 20.50 -15.42
C SER A 26 -2.75 21.85 -15.84
N ASP A 27 -3.48 22.95 -15.67
CA ASP A 27 -3.02 24.29 -16.04
C ASP A 27 -2.26 24.98 -14.89
N SER A 28 -2.36 24.45 -13.67
CA SER A 28 -1.77 25.06 -12.46
C SER A 28 -1.00 24.05 -11.60
N PHE A 29 0.24 23.75 -11.99
CA PHE A 29 1.13 22.83 -11.25
C PHE A 29 1.62 23.37 -9.90
N THR A 30 1.40 24.65 -9.60
CA THR A 30 1.81 25.27 -8.33
C THR A 30 0.75 25.14 -7.24
N ASP A 31 -0.48 24.71 -7.57
CA ASP A 31 -1.50 24.43 -6.56
C ASP A 31 -1.25 23.07 -5.89
N LEU A 32 -0.48 23.10 -4.82
CA LEU A 32 -0.16 21.91 -4.03
C LEU A 32 -1.40 21.18 -3.49
N GLN A 33 -2.53 21.87 -3.31
CA GLN A 33 -3.76 21.23 -2.81
C GLN A 33 -4.49 20.41 -3.88
N ALA A 34 -4.25 20.72 -5.16
CA ALA A 34 -4.75 19.96 -6.31
C ALA A 34 -3.83 18.78 -6.68
N HIS A 35 -2.52 18.94 -6.47
CA HIS A 35 -1.51 17.98 -6.93
C HIS A 35 -0.94 17.06 -5.86
N LEU A 36 -1.04 17.40 -4.57
CA LEU A 36 -0.52 16.58 -3.48
C LEU A 36 -1.62 16.02 -2.57
N THR A 37 -1.50 14.74 -2.27
CA THR A 37 -2.45 13.97 -1.45
C THR A 37 -1.99 13.82 0.01
N ASN A 38 -0.80 14.33 0.36
CA ASN A 38 -0.27 14.27 1.72
C ASN A 38 -1.17 15.05 2.69
N ILE A 39 -1.55 14.38 3.78
CA ILE A 39 -2.48 14.90 4.79
C ILE A 39 -1.92 16.11 5.55
N ALA A 40 -0.59 16.24 5.65
CA ALA A 40 0.05 17.37 6.33
C ALA A 40 -0.11 18.71 5.59
N ILE A 41 -0.60 18.69 4.35
CA ILE A 41 -0.68 19.88 3.47
C ILE A 41 -2.05 20.58 3.57
N SER A 42 -3.11 19.90 4.03
CA SER A 42 -4.43 20.52 4.20
C SER A 42 -5.23 19.82 5.30
N GLU A 43 -5.84 20.61 6.18
CA GLU A 43 -6.66 20.12 7.31
C GLU A 43 -8.06 19.64 6.89
N GLU A 44 -8.59 20.15 5.77
CA GLU A 44 -9.92 19.75 5.26
C GLU A 44 -9.77 18.85 4.03
N ARG A 45 -9.98 17.55 4.23
CA ARG A 45 -10.08 16.55 3.14
C ARG A 45 -11.14 15.51 3.46
N VAL A 46 -11.94 15.15 2.47
CA VAL A 46 -12.84 14.00 2.54
C VAL A 46 -12.02 12.75 2.20
N GLN A 47 -11.90 11.84 3.16
CA GLN A 47 -11.29 10.53 2.94
C GLN A 47 -12.37 9.47 3.14
N PRO A 48 -12.84 8.82 2.06
CA PRO A 48 -13.83 7.76 2.17
C PRO A 48 -13.24 6.55 2.91
N TRP A 49 -14.12 5.77 3.52
CA TRP A 49 -13.75 4.43 3.93
C TRP A 49 -13.35 3.62 2.70
N PHE A 50 -12.34 2.76 2.81
CA PHE A 50 -11.87 1.97 1.67
C PHE A 50 -12.99 1.15 1.03
N THR A 51 -13.97 0.67 1.80
CA THR A 51 -15.13 -0.07 1.28
C THR A 51 -16.00 0.80 0.40
N ASP A 52 -16.24 2.04 0.81
CA ASP A 52 -17.03 3.01 0.05
C ASP A 52 -16.27 3.44 -1.20
N PHE A 53 -14.95 3.65 -1.06
CA PHE A 53 -14.07 3.95 -2.18
C PHE A 53 -14.07 2.86 -3.25
N ILE A 54 -13.92 1.59 -2.86
CA ILE A 54 -13.96 0.46 -3.78
C ILE A 54 -15.27 0.46 -4.55
N LYS A 55 -16.39 0.57 -3.84
CA LYS A 55 -17.71 0.56 -4.46
C LYS A 55 -17.85 1.70 -5.47
N LEU A 56 -17.51 2.93 -5.07
CA LEU A 56 -17.57 4.09 -5.95
C LEU A 56 -16.68 3.92 -7.17
N PHE A 57 -15.46 3.40 -6.98
CA PHE A 57 -14.53 3.13 -8.08
C PHE A 57 -15.08 2.12 -9.08
N GLU A 58 -15.61 0.99 -8.59
CA GLU A 58 -16.19 -0.06 -9.44
C GLU A 58 -17.44 0.45 -10.17
N ASP A 59 -18.31 1.21 -9.48
CA ASP A 59 -19.51 1.81 -10.06
C ASP A 59 -19.17 2.86 -11.15
N ASP A 60 -18.15 3.70 -10.93
CA ASP A 60 -17.79 4.80 -11.84
C ASP A 60 -16.95 4.33 -13.04
N THR A 61 -16.11 3.31 -12.87
CA THR A 61 -15.12 2.90 -13.88
C THR A 61 -15.49 1.60 -14.59
N GLY A 62 -16.26 0.72 -13.94
CA GLY A 62 -16.59 -0.61 -14.44
C GLY A 62 -15.47 -1.65 -14.32
N TYR A 63 -14.31 -1.31 -13.78
CA TYR A 63 -13.24 -2.27 -13.45
C TYR A 63 -13.57 -3.03 -12.16
N ASP A 64 -13.14 -4.29 -12.06
CA ASP A 64 -13.22 -5.08 -10.83
C ASP A 64 -12.03 -4.75 -9.93
N TRP A 65 -12.28 -4.31 -8.70
CA TRP A 65 -11.21 -3.88 -7.81
C TRP A 65 -10.20 -4.99 -7.53
N GLU A 66 -10.67 -6.23 -7.35
CA GLU A 66 -9.77 -7.32 -6.98
C GLU A 66 -8.89 -7.73 -8.15
N GLN A 67 -9.48 -7.96 -9.32
CA GLN A 67 -8.79 -8.44 -10.52
C GLN A 67 -7.95 -7.35 -11.17
N ASP A 68 -8.48 -6.14 -11.31
CA ASP A 68 -7.87 -5.09 -12.12
C ASP A 68 -6.97 -4.15 -11.30
N VAL A 69 -7.13 -4.11 -9.97
CA VAL A 69 -6.36 -3.18 -9.11
C VAL A 69 -5.55 -3.91 -8.04
N GLN A 70 -6.19 -4.64 -7.13
CA GLN A 70 -5.55 -5.24 -5.96
C GLN A 70 -4.49 -6.28 -6.34
N ASN A 71 -4.82 -7.18 -7.27
CA ASN A 71 -3.92 -8.24 -7.70
C ASN A 71 -2.68 -7.69 -8.44
N PRO A 72 -2.83 -6.80 -9.44
CA PRO A 72 -1.69 -6.11 -10.06
C PRO A 72 -0.84 -5.32 -9.06
N THR A 73 -1.49 -4.64 -8.11
CA THR A 73 -0.79 -3.87 -7.07
C THR A 73 0.05 -4.77 -6.18
N SER A 74 -0.53 -5.88 -5.70
CA SER A 74 0.19 -6.85 -4.86
C SER A 74 1.37 -7.48 -5.61
N ARG A 75 1.19 -7.74 -6.91
CA ARG A 75 2.27 -8.22 -7.78
C ARG A 75 3.39 -7.18 -7.92
N ALA A 76 3.06 -5.93 -8.24
CA ALA A 76 4.05 -4.86 -8.42
C ALA A 76 4.91 -4.65 -7.16
N ILE A 77 4.30 -4.68 -5.97
CA ILE A 77 5.04 -4.53 -4.72
C ILE A 77 5.92 -5.76 -4.45
N LYS A 78 5.43 -6.98 -4.73
CA LYS A 78 6.24 -8.21 -4.65
C LYS A 78 7.48 -8.08 -5.54
N GLU A 79 7.28 -7.74 -6.81
CA GLU A 79 8.36 -7.59 -7.79
C GLU A 79 9.37 -6.53 -7.35
N CYS A 80 8.91 -5.38 -6.84
CA CYS A 80 9.77 -4.33 -6.31
C CYS A 80 10.65 -4.83 -5.15
N LEU A 81 10.06 -5.53 -4.17
CA LEU A 81 10.79 -6.06 -3.02
C LEU A 81 11.75 -7.19 -3.41
N THR A 82 11.35 -8.08 -4.33
CA THR A 82 12.23 -9.12 -4.88
C THR A 82 13.43 -8.53 -5.63
N ALA A 83 13.21 -7.48 -6.43
CA ALA A 83 14.28 -6.76 -7.12
C ALA A 83 15.25 -6.10 -6.12
N ALA A 84 14.71 -5.43 -5.10
CA ALA A 84 15.50 -4.81 -4.03
C ALA A 84 16.27 -5.85 -3.18
N ALA A 85 15.73 -7.06 -3.04
CA ALA A 85 16.39 -8.17 -2.35
C ALA A 85 17.48 -8.86 -3.20
N SER A 86 17.42 -8.68 -4.52
CA SER A 86 18.33 -9.31 -5.48
C SER A 86 19.45 -8.39 -5.94
N CYS A 87 19.33 -7.07 -5.75
CA CYS A 87 20.34 -6.10 -6.19
C CYS A 87 21.68 -6.22 -5.43
N ASP A 88 22.69 -5.54 -5.95
CA ASP A 88 24.02 -5.46 -5.32
C ASP A 88 23.97 -4.60 -4.05
N PHE A 89 24.84 -4.91 -3.09
CA PHE A 89 24.86 -4.23 -1.79
C PHE A 89 25.12 -2.72 -1.89
N SER A 90 25.91 -2.29 -2.88
CA SER A 90 26.17 -0.87 -3.18
C SER A 90 24.93 -0.10 -3.63
N ALA A 91 23.89 -0.78 -4.09
CA ALA A 91 22.61 -0.19 -4.51
C ALA A 91 21.56 -0.17 -3.39
N GLY A 92 21.93 -0.50 -2.15
CA GLY A 92 21.01 -0.48 -1.00
C GLY A 92 20.19 -1.77 -0.86
N LYS A 93 20.80 -2.92 -1.15
CA LYS A 93 20.17 -4.26 -1.04
C LYS A 93 19.41 -4.45 0.26
N ILE A 94 18.14 -4.84 0.14
CA ILE A 94 17.34 -5.28 1.29
C ILE A 94 17.71 -6.74 1.60
N LYS A 95 18.06 -7.02 2.86
CA LYS A 95 18.48 -8.36 3.29
C LYS A 95 17.56 -8.88 4.38
N GLN A 96 17.06 -10.10 4.19
CA GLN A 96 16.47 -10.87 5.28
C GLN A 96 17.52 -11.18 6.34
N LEU A 97 17.25 -10.76 7.56
CA LEU A 97 17.96 -11.19 8.74
C LEU A 97 17.00 -12.03 9.57
N GLN A 98 17.48 -13.13 10.13
CA GLN A 98 16.66 -14.12 10.82
C GLN A 98 15.75 -13.48 11.89
N ASN A 99 16.29 -12.50 12.62
CA ASN A 99 15.63 -11.84 13.75
C ASN A 99 15.18 -10.41 13.42
N SER A 100 15.06 -10.07 12.13
CA SER A 100 14.54 -8.77 11.71
C SER A 100 13.20 -8.94 11.00
N ARG A 101 12.28 -8.05 11.36
CA ARG A 101 10.99 -7.84 10.70
C ARG A 101 10.80 -6.33 10.56
N ALA A 102 10.05 -5.92 9.56
CA ALA A 102 9.77 -4.52 9.31
C ALA A 102 8.33 -4.37 8.81
N LEU A 103 7.68 -3.29 9.23
CA LEU A 103 6.42 -2.84 8.66
C LEU A 103 6.71 -1.68 7.71
N TYR A 104 6.20 -1.76 6.49
CA TYR A 104 6.27 -0.66 5.54
C TYR A 104 4.86 -0.18 5.21
N GLY A 105 4.64 1.13 5.24
CA GLY A 105 3.55 1.75 4.52
C GLY A 105 3.96 1.93 3.06
N VAL A 106 3.10 1.58 2.11
CA VAL A 106 3.40 1.74 0.68
C VAL A 106 2.40 2.73 0.10
N ASP A 107 2.91 3.83 -0.45
CA ASP A 107 2.08 4.83 -1.13
C ASP A 107 2.04 4.53 -2.63
N ILE A 108 0.82 4.47 -3.18
CA ILE A 108 0.55 3.97 -4.53
C ILE A 108 -0.45 4.92 -5.20
N MET A 109 -0.17 5.28 -6.44
CA MET A 109 -1.14 5.92 -7.34
C MET A 109 -1.67 4.91 -8.35
N LEU A 110 -2.90 5.12 -8.79
CA LEU A 110 -3.50 4.35 -9.89
C LEU A 110 -3.48 5.24 -11.13
N GLU A 111 -2.95 4.71 -12.22
CA GLU A 111 -2.99 5.33 -13.54
C GLU A 111 -3.90 4.51 -14.44
N GLU A 112 -4.91 5.14 -15.04
CA GLU A 112 -5.67 4.53 -16.11
C GLU A 112 -4.92 4.66 -17.44
N SER A 113 -4.79 3.55 -18.16
CA SER A 113 -4.10 3.47 -19.45
C SER A 113 -4.89 2.61 -20.45
N ASP A 114 -4.44 2.56 -21.70
CA ASP A 114 -5.03 1.68 -22.72
C ASP A 114 -5.06 0.19 -22.34
N ASN A 115 -4.21 -0.23 -21.40
CA ASN A 115 -4.12 -1.62 -20.92
C ASN A 115 -4.87 -1.83 -19.58
N GLY A 116 -5.71 -0.88 -19.18
CA GLY A 116 -6.41 -0.88 -17.89
C GLY A 116 -5.67 -0.10 -16.81
N ILE A 117 -5.95 -0.46 -15.55
CA ILE A 117 -5.44 0.24 -14.37
C ILE A 117 -4.02 -0.24 -14.03
N ALA A 118 -3.07 0.68 -14.05
CA ALA A 118 -1.67 0.43 -13.73
C ALA A 118 -1.31 1.03 -12.35
N PRO A 119 -0.90 0.20 -11.37
CA PRO A 119 -0.41 0.71 -10.10
C PRO A 119 0.99 1.32 -10.24
N LYS A 120 1.17 2.52 -9.69
CA LYS A 120 2.44 3.25 -9.61
C LYS A 120 2.87 3.33 -8.15
N ILE A 121 3.89 2.57 -7.79
CA ILE A 121 4.51 2.66 -6.47
C ILE A 121 5.26 3.98 -6.38
N LEU A 122 4.92 4.81 -5.39
CA LEU A 122 5.59 6.09 -5.16
C LEU A 122 6.74 5.95 -4.18
N GLU A 123 6.45 5.37 -3.01
CA GLU A 123 7.42 5.26 -1.92
C GLU A 123 7.08 4.13 -0.94
N PHE A 124 8.12 3.67 -0.24
CA PHE A 124 8.00 2.78 0.92
C PHE A 124 8.42 3.55 2.18
N ASN A 125 7.51 3.63 3.14
CA ASN A 125 7.70 4.30 4.42
C ASN A 125 8.00 3.26 5.52
N PHE A 126 9.24 3.22 6.00
CA PHE A 126 9.67 2.29 7.06
C PHE A 126 9.05 2.58 8.44
N ASN A 127 8.59 3.81 8.69
CA ASN A 127 7.95 4.20 9.94
C ASN A 127 6.60 4.87 9.63
N CYS A 128 5.69 4.10 9.05
CA CYS A 128 4.38 4.60 8.68
C CYS A 128 3.52 4.92 9.93
N ASP A 129 2.75 6.00 9.84
CA ASP A 129 1.79 6.34 10.89
C ASP A 129 0.66 5.30 10.90
N CYS A 130 0.64 4.48 11.94
CA CYS A 130 -0.37 3.45 12.15
C CYS A 130 -1.47 3.87 13.13
N SER A 131 -1.40 5.08 13.69
CA SER A 131 -2.38 5.53 14.70
C SER A 131 -3.81 5.51 14.15
N ARG A 132 -3.96 5.82 12.87
CA ARG A 132 -5.26 5.87 12.21
C ARG A 132 -5.78 4.51 11.80
N VAL A 133 -4.94 3.60 11.27
CA VAL A 133 -5.39 2.23 10.99
C VAL A 133 -5.81 1.52 12.28
N ALA A 134 -5.13 1.78 13.40
CA ALA A 134 -5.49 1.24 14.71
C ALA A 134 -6.84 1.75 15.25
N GLN A 135 -7.30 2.94 14.83
CA GLN A 135 -8.65 3.43 15.19
C GLN A 135 -9.76 2.68 14.45
N ILE A 136 -9.43 2.11 13.29
CA ILE A 136 -10.37 1.49 12.35
C ILE A 136 -10.37 -0.02 12.52
N VAL A 137 -9.23 -0.55 12.94
CA VAL A 137 -8.96 -1.97 13.10
C VAL A 137 -8.56 -2.19 14.55
N PRO A 138 -9.53 -2.55 15.42
CA PRO A 138 -9.27 -2.74 16.85
C PRO A 138 -8.14 -3.71 17.14
N ASP A 139 -8.04 -4.79 16.35
CA ASP A 139 -7.06 -5.86 16.55
C ASP A 139 -5.71 -5.58 15.85
N PHE A 140 -5.51 -4.40 15.26
CA PHE A 140 -4.34 -4.11 14.41
C PHE A 140 -3.02 -4.34 15.15
N TYR A 141 -2.91 -3.83 16.37
CA TYR A 141 -1.67 -3.99 17.14
C TYR A 141 -1.45 -5.43 17.62
N ASP A 142 -2.52 -6.18 17.87
CA ASP A 142 -2.42 -7.59 18.23
C ASP A 142 -1.94 -8.41 17.02
N GLU A 143 -2.50 -8.16 15.83
CA GLU A 143 -2.06 -8.74 14.56
C GLU A 143 -0.58 -8.40 14.27
N MET A 144 -0.17 -7.15 14.54
CA MET A 144 1.23 -6.71 14.40
C MET A 144 2.18 -7.41 15.39
N ILE A 145 1.77 -7.64 16.64
CA ILE A 145 2.57 -8.37 17.63
C ILE A 145 2.71 -9.84 17.22
N ASP A 146 1.62 -10.46 16.78
CA ASP A 146 1.64 -11.84 16.31
C ASP A 146 2.59 -12.00 15.11
N PHE A 147 2.61 -11.01 14.22
CA PHE A 147 3.50 -10.97 13.06
C PHE A 147 4.97 -10.72 13.42
N ILE A 148 5.27 -9.65 14.16
CA ILE A 148 6.66 -9.20 14.38
C ILE A 148 7.37 -10.06 15.44
N TYR A 149 6.64 -10.50 16.47
CA TYR A 149 7.25 -11.04 17.68
C TYR A 149 6.93 -12.49 17.99
N ARG A 150 5.75 -13.00 17.61
CA ARG A 150 5.32 -14.35 18.01
C ARG A 150 5.55 -15.43 16.95
N ASP A 151 6.11 -15.07 15.79
CA ASP A 151 6.30 -15.95 14.64
C ASP A 151 5.01 -16.71 14.23
N ASN A 152 3.83 -16.13 14.50
CA ASN A 152 2.51 -16.70 14.14
C ASN A 152 2.01 -16.13 12.80
N TRP A 153 2.94 -15.87 11.88
CA TRP A 153 2.66 -15.18 10.63
C TRP A 153 1.97 -16.06 9.59
N ASP A 154 2.05 -17.39 9.75
CA ASP A 154 1.36 -18.41 8.95
C ASP A 154 -0.17 -18.29 9.06
N ARG A 155 -0.66 -17.70 10.15
CA ARG A 155 -2.09 -17.42 10.37
C ARG A 155 -2.59 -16.20 9.60
N LEU A 156 -1.67 -15.37 9.11
CA LEU A 156 -2.00 -14.21 8.32
C LEU A 156 -1.81 -14.54 6.84
N PRO A 157 -2.71 -14.02 5.98
CA PRO A 157 -2.49 -14.11 4.54
C PRO A 157 -1.16 -13.43 4.19
N HIS A 158 -0.27 -14.14 3.50
CA HIS A 158 1.06 -13.65 3.14
C HIS A 158 1.46 -14.05 1.72
N ILE A 159 2.50 -13.39 1.21
CA ILE A 159 3.15 -13.80 -0.03
C ILE A 159 4.55 -14.30 0.31
N ASP A 160 4.76 -15.58 0.05
CA ASP A 160 6.10 -16.14 0.04
C ASP A 160 6.88 -15.53 -1.14
N ILE A 161 8.06 -15.01 -0.84
CA ILE A 161 9.00 -14.46 -1.82
C ILE A 161 10.34 -15.18 -1.80
N SER A 162 10.42 -16.32 -1.09
CA SER A 162 11.44 -17.33 -1.34
C SER A 162 11.07 -18.11 -2.61
N ASP A 163 12.07 -18.26 -3.49
CA ASP A 163 11.98 -19.13 -4.67
C ASP A 163 12.04 -20.61 -4.28
#